data_AF-A0A961G4W3-F1
#
_entry.id   AF-A0A961G4W3-F1
#
_cell.length_a   1.000
_cell.length_b   1.000
_cell.length_c   1.000
_cell.angle_alpha   90.00
_cell.angle_beta   90.00
_cell.angle_gamma   90.00
#
_symmetry.space_group_name_H-M   'P 1'
#
loop_
_entity.id
_entity.type
_entity.pdbx_description
1 polymer ?
#
loop_
_entity_poly.entity_id
_entity_poly.type
_entity_poly.pdbx_seq_one_letter_code
_entity_poly.pdbx_strand_id
1 'polypeptide(L)'
;MADNIVPPDLEVAPEPPPAGPVRWLRDNLFSTVASGIMSVLAIALVIVAVRGLLAFIFDPLRRWDAVTYNMKLLMVQGYPGDQLWRFWFAIGAVVVMLAISLVVWRIGGMSEPREVGKILMSIGGGALLVAALG
;
A
#
# COMPACT_ATOMS: atom_id res chain seq x y z
N MET A 1 58.36 -18.76 1.22
CA MET A 1 57.82 -19.12 2.55
C MET A 1 56.90 -18.00 2.96
N ALA A 2 55.59 -18.20 2.80
CA ALA A 2 54.58 -17.22 3.14
C ALA A 2 54.05 -17.56 4.53
N ASP A 3 54.37 -16.75 5.53
CA ASP A 3 53.70 -16.80 6.83
C ASP A 3 52.43 -15.96 6.75
N ASN A 4 51.31 -16.65 6.55
CA ASN A 4 49.97 -16.11 6.72
C ASN A 4 49.71 -15.93 8.22
N ILE A 5 49.90 -14.71 8.73
CA ILE A 5 49.44 -14.33 10.07
C ILE A 5 47.93 -14.16 10.01
N VAL A 6 47.20 -15.26 10.25
CA VAL A 6 45.77 -15.23 10.56
C VAL A 6 45.65 -14.70 12.00
N PRO A 7 45.00 -13.55 12.24
CA PRO A 7 44.77 -13.11 13.61
C PRO A 7 43.92 -14.16 14.34
N PRO A 8 44.15 -14.40 15.65
CA PRO A 8 43.32 -15.32 16.42
C PRO A 8 41.86 -14.91 16.25
N ASP A 9 41.03 -15.89 15.94
CA ASP A 9 39.60 -15.78 15.89
C ASP A 9 39.10 -15.05 17.14
N LEU A 10 38.54 -13.87 16.94
CA LEU A 10 37.93 -13.10 18.00
C LEU A 10 36.76 -13.94 18.52
N GLU A 11 36.93 -14.61 19.67
CA GLU A 11 35.83 -15.22 20.42
C GLU A 11 34.81 -14.11 20.72
N VAL A 12 33.77 -14.03 19.89
CA VAL A 12 32.64 -13.14 20.14
C VAL A 12 31.89 -13.72 21.31
N ALA A 13 31.88 -12.99 22.43
CA ALA A 13 31.11 -13.35 23.61
C ALA A 13 29.68 -13.72 23.19
N PRO A 14 29.11 -14.87 23.63
CA PRO A 14 27.77 -15.29 23.27
C PRO A 14 26.77 -14.15 23.52
N GLU A 15 25.87 -13.91 22.56
CA GLU A 15 24.82 -12.92 22.75
C GLU A 15 24.06 -13.25 24.06
N PRO A 16 23.85 -12.26 24.94
CA PRO A 16 23.19 -12.52 26.20
C PRO A 16 21.80 -13.12 25.93
N PRO A 17 21.34 -14.07 26.76
CA PRO A 17 20.05 -14.72 26.57
C PRO A 17 18.94 -13.65 26.47
N PRO A 18 17.90 -13.89 25.64
CA PRO A 18 16.87 -12.90 25.37
C PRO A 18 16.27 -12.41 26.69
N ALA A 19 16.35 -11.09 26.90
CA ALA A 19 15.84 -10.49 28.12
C ALA A 19 14.34 -10.79 28.26
N GLY A 20 13.92 -11.29 29.43
CA GLY A 20 12.51 -11.49 29.72
C GLY A 20 11.72 -10.18 29.58
N PRO A 21 10.39 -10.24 29.33
CA PRO A 21 9.58 -9.09 28.94
C PRO A 21 9.67 -7.90 29.91
N VAL A 22 9.74 -8.17 31.22
CA VAL A 22 9.88 -7.14 32.25
C VAL A 22 11.24 -6.45 32.19
N ARG A 23 12.31 -7.22 31.98
CA ARG A 23 13.69 -6.70 31.89
C ARG A 23 13.86 -5.87 30.63
N TRP A 24 13.30 -6.34 29.50
CA TRP A 24 13.26 -5.56 28.27
C TRP A 24 12.55 -4.22 28.46
N LEU A 25 11.39 -4.20 29.13
CA LEU A 25 10.64 -2.97 29.36
C LEU A 25 11.43 -1.96 30.20
N ARG A 26 12.13 -2.43 31.24
CA ARG A 26 13.01 -1.60 32.06
C ARG A 26 14.15 -1.02 31.24
N ASP A 27 14.83 -1.86 30.46
CA ASP A 27 16.02 -1.46 29.72
C ASP A 27 15.70 -0.52 28.54
N ASN A 28 14.48 -0.57 28.00
CA ASN A 28 14.07 0.24 26.84
C ASN A 28 13.21 1.46 27.20
N LEU A 29 12.20 1.32 28.07
CA LEU A 29 11.25 2.39 28.38
C LEU A 29 11.63 3.15 29.65
N PHE A 30 12.22 2.47 30.64
CA PHE A 30 12.51 3.03 31.97
C PHE A 30 14.02 3.06 32.28
N SER A 31 14.85 3.21 31.24
CA SER A 31 16.31 3.21 31.39
C SER A 31 16.85 4.40 32.18
N THR A 32 16.13 5.53 32.14
CA THR A 32 16.41 6.74 32.94
C THR A 32 15.14 7.31 33.55
N VAL A 33 15.27 8.19 34.55
CA VAL A 33 14.12 8.86 35.17
C VAL A 33 13.34 9.71 34.15
N ALA A 34 14.05 10.39 33.25
CA ALA A 34 13.43 11.17 32.18
C ALA A 34 12.65 10.27 31.20
N SER A 35 13.24 9.14 30.77
CA SER A 35 12.55 8.15 29.94
C SER A 35 11.32 7.56 30.65
N GLY A 36 11.41 7.35 31.96
CA GLY A 36 10.28 6.86 32.76
C GLY A 36 9.12 7.85 32.81
N ILE A 37 9.39 9.13 33.03
CA ILE A 37 8.37 10.18 33.01
C ILE A 37 7.73 10.26 31.62
N MET A 38 8.53 10.28 30.56
CA MET A 38 8.04 10.30 29.18
C MET A 38 7.20 9.08 28.84
N SER A 39 7.59 7.89 29.31
CA SER A 39 6.82 6.66 29.13
C SER A 39 5.46 6.72 29.81
N VAL A 40 5.40 7.23 31.05
CA VAL A 40 4.12 7.41 31.77
C VAL A 40 3.22 8.41 31.05
N LEU A 41 3.77 9.54 30.61
CA LEU A 41 3.03 10.55 29.84
C LEU A 41 2.52 9.98 28.51
N ALA A 42 3.34 9.22 27.80
CA ALA A 42 2.95 8.56 26.56
C ALA A 42 1.81 7.55 26.79
N ILE A 43 1.90 6.73 27.84
CA ILE A 43 0.83 5.80 28.22
C ILE A 43 -0.46 6.56 28.55
N ALA A 44 -0.37 7.64 29.33
CA ALA A 44 -1.52 8.47 29.66
C ALA A 44 -2.17 9.08 28.39
N LEU A 45 -1.35 9.58 27.47
CA LEU A 45 -1.81 10.10 26.18
C LEU A 45 -2.53 9.02 25.36
N VAL A 46 -1.96 7.81 25.28
CA VAL A 46 -2.59 6.67 24.60
C VAL A 46 -3.93 6.34 25.24
N ILE A 47 -4.02 6.30 26.57
CA ILE A 47 -5.29 6.04 27.28
C ILE A 47 -6.34 7.11 26.94
N VAL A 48 -5.97 8.39 26.95
CA VAL A 48 -6.89 9.48 26.58
C VAL A 48 -7.33 9.36 25.12
N ALA A 49 -6.39 9.11 24.21
CA ALA A 49 -6.68 8.94 22.79
C ALA A 49 -7.61 7.75 22.52
N VAL A 50 -7.34 6.60 23.13
CA VAL A 50 -8.19 5.40 23.02
C VAL A 50 -9.57 5.67 23.59
N ARG A 51 -9.68 6.30 24.77
CA ARG A 51 -10.97 6.67 25.35
C ARG A 51 -11.75 7.62 24.43
N GLY A 52 -11.09 8.65 23.89
CA GLY A 52 -11.71 9.57 22.94
C GLY A 52 -12.17 8.87 21.65
N LEU A 53 -11.36 7.96 21.11
CA LEU A 53 -11.70 7.17 19.93
C LEU A 53 -12.89 6.25 20.20
N LEU A 54 -12.90 5.52 21.31
CA LEU A 54 -14.01 4.63 21.67
C LEU A 54 -15.29 5.45 21.91
N ALA A 55 -15.19 6.58 22.62
CA ALA A 55 -16.32 7.48 22.82
C ALA A 55 -16.87 7.97 21.48
N PHE A 56 -16.02 8.36 20.53
CA PHE A 56 -16.42 8.79 19.20
C PHE A 56 -17.08 7.68 18.37
N ILE A 57 -16.52 6.46 18.41
CA ILE A 57 -17.05 5.31 17.67
C ILE A 57 -18.42 4.91 18.21
N PHE A 58 -18.57 4.85 19.53
CA PHE A 58 -19.78 4.36 20.19
C PHE A 58 -20.75 5.47 20.62
N ASP A 59 -20.52 6.72 20.19
CA ASP A 59 -21.42 7.84 20.49
C ASP A 59 -22.80 7.59 19.86
N PRO A 60 -23.90 7.55 20.64
CA PRO A 60 -25.25 7.36 20.09
C PRO A 60 -25.68 8.46 19.12
N LEU A 61 -25.08 9.65 19.18
CA LEU A 61 -25.31 10.74 18.23
C LEU A 61 -24.64 10.51 16.87
N ARG A 62 -23.68 9.57 16.80
CA ARG A 62 -22.89 9.27 15.60
C ARG A 62 -23.64 8.29 14.70
N ARG A 63 -24.23 8.83 13.63
CA ARG A 63 -24.98 8.06 12.62
C ARG A 63 -24.06 7.40 11.60
N TRP A 64 -23.41 6.30 11.97
CA TRP A 64 -22.58 5.49 11.06
C TRP A 64 -23.35 4.95 9.84
N ASP A 65 -24.68 4.77 9.99
CA ASP A 65 -25.59 4.41 8.90
C ASP A 65 -25.48 5.36 7.70
N ALA A 66 -25.23 6.66 7.92
CA ALA A 66 -25.11 7.61 6.82
C ALA A 66 -23.98 7.21 5.85
N VAL A 67 -22.93 6.55 6.34
CA VAL A 67 -21.80 6.10 5.54
C VAL A 67 -22.16 4.93 4.64
N THR A 68 -22.87 3.94 5.18
CA THR A 68 -23.25 2.73 4.45
C THR A 68 -24.37 3.01 3.45
N TYR A 69 -25.40 3.74 3.86
CA TYR A 69 -26.53 4.06 2.98
C TYR A 69 -26.18 5.08 1.88
N ASN A 70 -25.17 5.93 2.10
CA ASN A 70 -24.77 6.96 1.12
C ASN A 70 -23.35 6.75 0.59
N MET A 71 -22.86 5.50 0.51
CA MET A 71 -21.52 5.21 -0.03
C MET A 71 -21.30 5.85 -1.40
N LYS A 72 -22.31 5.77 -2.29
CA LYS A 72 -22.24 6.43 -3.61
C LYS A 72 -22.00 7.93 -3.48
N LEU A 73 -22.72 8.61 -2.59
CA LEU A 73 -22.56 10.05 -2.38
C LEU A 73 -21.19 10.38 -1.77
N LEU A 74 -20.69 9.56 -0.84
CA LEU A 74 -19.38 9.78 -0.21
C LEU A 74 -18.20 9.54 -1.15
N MET A 75 -18.29 8.52 -2.01
CA MET A 75 -17.22 8.21 -2.97
C MET A 75 -17.16 9.20 -4.13
N VAL A 76 -18.31 9.76 -4.50
CA VAL A 76 -18.48 10.56 -5.73
C VAL A 76 -18.64 12.05 -5.40
N GLN A 77 -18.85 12.39 -4.13
CA GLN A 77 -18.84 13.73 -3.51
C GLN A 77 -19.51 14.85 -4.33
N GLY A 78 -20.60 14.52 -5.03
CA GLY A 78 -21.39 15.47 -5.83
C GLY A 78 -21.25 15.34 -7.36
N TYR A 79 -20.45 14.39 -7.87
CA TYR A 79 -20.40 14.16 -9.31
C TYR A 79 -21.71 13.50 -9.81
N PRO A 80 -22.26 13.96 -10.94
CA PRO A 80 -23.56 13.50 -11.43
C PRO A 80 -23.56 11.98 -11.69
N GLY A 81 -24.55 11.29 -11.12
CA GLY A 81 -24.60 9.82 -11.18
C GLY A 81 -24.77 9.25 -12.59
N ASP A 82 -25.36 10.04 -13.49
CA ASP A 82 -25.49 9.79 -14.92
C ASP A 82 -24.16 9.90 -15.67
N GLN A 83 -23.19 10.64 -15.15
CA GLN A 83 -21.88 10.84 -15.80
C GLN A 83 -20.81 9.85 -15.33
N LEU A 84 -21.11 8.97 -14.37
CA LEU A 84 -20.17 7.99 -13.81
C LEU A 84 -19.55 7.07 -14.87
N TRP A 85 -20.19 6.91 -16.04
CA TRP A 85 -19.62 6.17 -17.17
C TRP A 85 -18.28 6.74 -17.65
N ARG A 86 -18.03 8.05 -17.50
CA ARG A 86 -16.77 8.72 -17.90
C ARG A 86 -15.60 8.26 -17.04
N PHE A 87 -15.85 8.05 -15.74
CA PHE A 87 -14.87 7.50 -14.81
C PHE A 87 -14.50 6.06 -15.18
N TRP A 88 -15.51 5.23 -15.44
CA TRP A 88 -15.29 3.84 -15.89
C TRP A 88 -14.61 3.76 -17.26
N PHE A 89 -14.92 4.68 -18.17
CA PHE A 89 -14.26 4.78 -19.46
C PHE A 89 -12.77 5.10 -19.30
N ALA A 90 -12.41 6.07 -18.45
CA ALA A 90 -11.02 6.42 -18.18
C ALA A 90 -10.25 5.25 -17.55
N ILE A 91 -10.85 4.56 -16.57
CA ILE A 91 -10.26 3.35 -15.97
C ILE A 91 -10.09 2.26 -17.02
N GLY A 92 -11.13 1.98 -17.81
CA GLY A 92 -11.10 0.99 -18.87
C GLY A 92 -9.99 1.28 -19.88
N ALA A 93 -9.84 2.54 -20.31
CA ALA A 93 -8.78 2.96 -21.22
C ALA A 93 -7.38 2.69 -20.64
N VAL A 94 -7.16 3.02 -19.36
CA VAL A 94 -5.89 2.73 -18.68
C VAL A 94 -5.64 1.23 -18.58
N VAL A 95 -6.65 0.44 -18.19
CA VAL A 95 -6.54 -1.03 -18.10
C VAL A 95 -6.24 -1.65 -19.45
N VAL A 96 -6.87 -1.17 -20.53
CA VAL A 96 -6.59 -1.64 -21.90
C VAL A 96 -5.18 -1.28 -22.33
N MET A 97 -4.71 -0.05 -22.11
CA MET A 97 -3.32 0.32 -22.41
C MET A 97 -2.31 -0.51 -21.61
N LEU A 98 -2.60 -0.78 -20.33
CA LEU A 98 -1.77 -1.66 -19.50
C LEU A 98 -1.75 -3.10 -20.03
N ALA A 99 -2.92 -3.64 -20.39
CA ALA A 99 -3.03 -4.97 -20.96
C ALA A 99 -2.24 -5.08 -22.28
N ILE A 100 -2.38 -4.10 -23.17
CA ILE A 100 -1.62 -4.04 -24.42
C ILE A 100 -0.11 -3.96 -24.13
N SER A 101 0.30 -3.09 -23.19
CA SER A 101 1.70 -2.94 -22.79
C SER A 101 2.29 -4.27 -22.29
N LEU A 102 1.57 -4.98 -21.42
CA LEU A 102 2.01 -6.27 -20.88
C LEU A 102 2.05 -7.37 -21.95
N VAL A 103 1.06 -7.41 -22.85
CA VAL A 103 1.03 -8.34 -23.98
C VAL A 103 2.21 -8.08 -24.92
N VAL A 104 2.47 -6.81 -25.25
CA VAL A 104 3.62 -6.41 -26.08
C VAL A 104 4.94 -6.74 -25.39
N TRP A 105 5.06 -6.55 -24.07
CA TRP A 105 6.27 -6.92 -23.34
C TRP A 105 6.50 -8.44 -23.33
N ARG A 106 5.43 -9.24 -23.14
CA ARG A 106 5.48 -10.71 -23.17
C ARG A 106 5.80 -11.28 -24.56
N ILE A 107 5.26 -10.68 -25.63
CA ILE A 107 5.43 -11.13 -27.01
C ILE A 107 6.71 -10.55 -27.63
N GLY A 108 7.00 -9.28 -27.38
CA GLY A 108 8.18 -8.55 -27.88
C GLY A 108 9.51 -9.01 -27.30
N GLY A 109 9.51 -9.78 -26.20
CA GLY A 109 10.67 -10.56 -25.77
C GLY A 109 11.02 -11.74 -26.70
N MET A 110 10.13 -12.12 -27.63
CA MET A 110 10.28 -13.27 -28.54
C MET A 110 9.95 -12.99 -30.03
N SER A 111 9.54 -11.79 -30.43
CA SER A 111 9.08 -11.49 -31.82
C SER A 111 9.71 -10.26 -32.45
N GLU A 112 9.90 -10.28 -33.77
CA GLU A 112 10.44 -9.17 -34.57
C GLU A 112 9.49 -7.95 -34.56
N PRO A 113 9.98 -6.70 -34.39
CA PRO A 113 9.14 -5.50 -34.21
C PRO A 113 8.09 -5.26 -35.30
N ARG A 114 8.32 -5.81 -36.50
CA ARG A 114 7.46 -5.69 -37.68
C ARG A 114 6.17 -6.50 -37.59
N GLU A 115 6.17 -7.61 -36.86
CA GLU A 115 4.96 -8.43 -36.68
C GLU A 115 4.02 -7.81 -35.64
N VAL A 116 4.57 -7.29 -34.55
CA VAL A 116 3.80 -6.51 -33.56
C VAL A 116 3.16 -5.29 -34.22
N GLY A 117 3.89 -4.60 -35.11
CA GLY A 117 3.36 -3.48 -35.89
C GLY A 117 2.19 -3.86 -36.82
N LYS A 118 2.28 -5.01 -37.51
CA LYS A 118 1.20 -5.50 -38.38
C LYS A 118 -0.05 -5.89 -37.59
N ILE A 119 0.10 -6.57 -36.46
CA ILE A 119 -1.02 -6.94 -35.58
C ILE A 119 -1.69 -5.67 -35.04
N LEU A 120 -0.91 -4.69 -34.57
CA LEU A 120 -1.45 -3.42 -34.07
C LEU A 120 -2.20 -2.64 -35.16
N MET A 121 -1.70 -2.59 -36.39
CA MET A 121 -2.39 -1.98 -37.53
C MET A 121 -3.70 -2.69 -37.88
N SER A 122 -3.74 -4.03 -37.83
CA SER A 122 -4.97 -4.79 -38.09
C SER A 122 -6.05 -4.54 -37.04
N ILE A 123 -5.66 -4.45 -35.77
CA ILE A 123 -6.57 -4.17 -34.66
C ILE A 123 -7.09 -2.72 -34.78
N GLY A 124 -6.20 -1.76 -35.03
CA GLY A 124 -6.57 -0.35 -35.24
C GLY A 124 -7.49 -0.14 -36.45
N GLY A 125 -7.19 -0.79 -37.58
CA GLY A 125 -8.02 -0.74 -38.79
C GLY A 125 -9.39 -1.39 -38.59
N GLY A 126 -9.47 -2.51 -37.87
CA GLY A 126 -10.74 -3.17 -37.55
C GLY A 126 -11.63 -2.32 -36.64
N ALA A 127 -11.05 -1.68 -35.62
CA ALA A 127 -11.78 -0.79 -34.73
C ALA A 127 -12.37 0.43 -35.47
N LEU A 128 -11.62 1.01 -36.42
CA LEU A 128 -12.10 2.11 -37.25
C LEU A 128 -13.25 1.71 -38.19
N LEU A 129 -13.20 0.51 -38.77
CA LEU A 129 -14.28 0.01 -39.64
C LEU A 129 -15.59 -0.23 -38.86
N VAL A 130 -15.49 -0.80 -37.66
CA VAL A 130 -16.66 -1.01 -36.79
C VAL A 130 -17.27 0.35 -36.37
N ALA A 131 -16.43 1.34 -36.06
CA ALA A 131 -16.89 2.69 -35.74
C ALA A 131 -17.49 3.45 -36.93
N ALA A 132 -17.15 3.09 -38.17
CA ALA A 132 -17.71 3.70 -39.38
C ALA A 132 -19.04 3.05 -39.85
N LEU A 133 -19.32 1.84 -39.36
CA LEU A 133 -20.49 1.03 -39.74
C LEU A 133 -21.60 0.99 -38.68
N GLY A 134 -21.31 1.41 -37.44
CA GLY A 134 -22.27 1.56 -36.34
C GLY A 134 -22.66 3.00 -36.10
#